data_AF-A0A2N5MFM9-F1
#
_entry.id   AF-A0A2N5MFM9-F1
#
_cell.length_a   1.000
_cell.length_b   1.000
_cell.length_c   1.000
_cell.angle_alpha   90.00
_cell.angle_beta   90.00
_cell.angle_gamma   90.00
#
_symmetry.space_group_name_H-M   'P 1'
#
loop_
_entity.id
_entity.type
_entity.pdbx_description
1 polymer ?
#
loop_
_entity_poly.entity_id
_entity_poly.type
_entity_poly.pdbx_seq_one_letter_code
_entity_poly.pdbx_strand_id
1 'polypeptide(L)'
;MAQQLQAKIGDEIIFKQAVRGVIEKVNMNSVIVRIISNPTDFEFLSERTVVNHKNYQVVSENFLGKSSSNGIRMMQELLIYFN
;
A
#
# COMPACT_ATOMS: atom_id res chain seq x y z
N MET A 1 -10.75 13.95 16.33
CA MET A 1 -10.45 13.95 14.88
C MET A 1 -9.28 13.02 14.66
N ALA A 2 -9.48 11.91 13.96
CA ALA A 2 -8.39 10.98 13.65
C ALA A 2 -7.50 11.65 12.59
N GLN A 3 -6.23 11.89 12.90
CA GLN A 3 -5.25 12.30 11.92
C GLN A 3 -5.11 11.15 10.93
N GLN A 4 -5.70 11.27 9.74
CA GLN A 4 -5.31 10.43 8.61
C GLN A 4 -3.86 10.78 8.32
N LEU A 5 -2.95 9.85 8.60
CA LEU A 5 -1.55 9.94 8.19
C LEU A 5 -1.53 10.22 6.69
N GLN A 6 -1.23 11.48 6.33
CA GLN A 6 -1.23 11.91 4.94
C GLN A 6 0.02 11.29 4.30
N ALA A 7 -0.19 10.48 3.26
CA ALA A 7 0.90 9.80 2.60
C ALA A 7 1.88 10.80 1.99
N LYS A 8 3.16 10.48 2.06
CA LYS A 8 4.28 11.35 1.66
C LYS A 8 5.02 10.75 0.49
N ILE A 9 5.82 11.58 -0.18
CA ILE A 9 6.77 11.13 -1.19
C ILE A 9 7.73 10.13 -0.52
N GLY A 10 7.95 8.98 -1.16
CA GLY A 10 8.77 7.89 -0.66
C GLY A 10 8.00 6.80 0.09
N ASP A 11 6.75 7.06 0.52
CA ASP A 11 5.94 6.02 1.16
C ASP A 11 5.60 4.91 0.17
N GLU A 12 5.66 3.67 0.65
CA GLU A 12 5.16 2.52 -0.09
C GLU A 12 3.66 2.35 0.14
N ILE A 13 2.93 2.01 -0.91
CA ILE A 13 1.49 1.80 -0.87
C ILE A 13 1.09 0.50 -1.55
N ILE A 14 -0.04 -0.07 -1.11
CA ILE A 14 -0.74 -1.16 -1.77
C ILE A 14 -2.05 -0.63 -2.35
N PHE A 15 -2.31 -0.91 -3.62
CA PHE A 15 -3.53 -0.56 -4.33
C PHE A 15 -3.94 -1.68 -5.28
N LYS A 16 -5.17 -1.63 -5.82
CA LYS A 16 -5.68 -2.64 -6.78
C LYS A 16 -5.45 -4.09 -6.29
N GLN A 17 -5.82 -4.35 -5.03
CA GLN A 17 -5.82 -5.66 -4.35
C GLN A 17 -4.45 -6.30 -4.07
N ALA A 18 -3.39 -5.99 -4.82
CA ALA A 18 -2.03 -6.48 -4.51
C ALA A 18 -0.89 -5.69 -5.19
N VAL A 19 -1.19 -4.63 -5.94
CA VAL A 19 -0.17 -3.86 -6.65
C VAL A 19 0.56 -2.98 -5.65
N ARG A 20 1.88 -3.13 -5.59
CA ARG A 20 2.76 -2.35 -4.72
C ARG A 20 3.41 -1.24 -5.52
N GLY A 21 3.56 -0.08 -4.89
CA GLY A 21 4.24 1.04 -5.49
C GLY A 21 4.76 2.06 -4.49
N VAL A 22 5.65 2.93 -4.95
CA VAL A 22 6.24 4.02 -4.14
C VAL A 22 5.72 5.35 -4.64
N ILE A 23 5.28 6.22 -3.72
CA ILE A 23 4.80 7.55 -4.05
C ILE A 23 5.96 8.43 -4.53
N GLU A 24 5.86 8.96 -5.74
CA GLU A 24 6.82 9.95 -6.28
C GLU A 24 6.27 11.38 -6.23
N LYS A 25 4.93 11.55 -6.25
CA LYS A 25 4.29 12.88 -6.14
C LYS A 25 2.94 12.78 -5.44
N VAL A 26 2.63 13.79 -4.65
CA VAL A 26 1.32 13.97 -3.99
C VAL A 26 0.61 15.16 -4.60
N ASN A 27 -0.63 14.96 -5.03
CA ASN A 27 -1.55 15.99 -5.49
C ASN A 27 -2.75 16.07 -4.52
N MET A 28 -3.66 17.03 -4.70
CA MET A 28 -4.79 17.22 -3.77
C MET A 28 -5.72 15.99 -3.67
N ASN A 29 -5.93 15.27 -4.78
CA ASN A 29 -6.89 14.16 -4.86
C ASN A 29 -6.24 12.79 -5.13
N SER A 30 -4.95 12.79 -5.44
CA SER A 30 -4.25 11.62 -5.95
C SER A 30 -2.75 11.66 -5.68
N VAL A 31 -2.13 10.51 -5.84
CA VAL A 31 -0.68 10.34 -5.81
C VAL A 31 -0.23 9.77 -7.16
N ILE A 32 0.98 10.14 -7.58
CA ILE A 32 1.70 9.48 -8.67
C ILE A 32 2.61 8.44 -8.03
N VAL A 33 2.53 7.22 -8.54
CA VAL A 33 3.12 6.04 -7.92
C VAL A 33 3.96 5.32 -8.96
N ARG A 34 5.21 5.01 -8.63
CA ARG A 34 6.04 4.07 -9.39
C ARG A 34 5.71 2.65 -8.95
N ILE A 35 5.33 1.80 -9.90
CA ILE A 35 4.98 0.40 -9.63
C ILE A 35 6.26 -0.38 -9.34
N ILE A 36 6.29 -1.12 -8.24
CA ILE A 36 7.42 -1.96 -7.84
C ILE A 36 7.11 -3.46 -7.95
N SER A 37 5.84 -3.83 -7.82
CA SER A 37 5.39 -5.22 -7.97
C SER A 37 3.92 -5.25 -8.35
N ASN A 38 3.61 -6.10 -9.31
CA ASN A 38 2.26 -6.33 -9.78
C ASN A 38 2.03 -7.84 -9.94
N PRO A 39 1.60 -8.55 -8.88
CA PRO A 39 1.30 -9.97 -8.95
C PRO A 39 -0.09 -10.26 -9.57
N THR A 40 -0.73 -9.26 -10.17
CA THR A 40 -2.08 -9.36 -10.73
C THR A 40 -2.05 -9.30 -12.26
N ASP A 41 -3.17 -9.63 -12.89
CA ASP A 41 -3.34 -9.53 -14.35
C ASP A 41 -3.60 -8.09 -14.84
N PHE A 42 -3.47 -7.06 -13.98
CA PHE A 42 -3.66 -5.68 -14.40
C PHE A 42 -2.51 -5.21 -15.28
N GLU A 43 -2.83 -4.78 -16.50
CA GLU A 43 -1.85 -4.14 -17.38
C GLU A 43 -1.72 -2.64 -17.06
N PHE A 44 -0.48 -2.17 -16.98
CA PHE A 44 -0.15 -0.76 -16.83
C PHE A 44 0.57 -0.27 -18.09
N LEU A 45 0.10 0.85 -18.64
CA LEU A 45 0.69 1.47 -19.83
C LEU A 45 2.10 2.07 -19.59
N SER A 46 2.49 2.20 -18.32
CA SER A 46 3.77 2.76 -17.90
C SER A 46 4.16 2.23 -16.52
N GLU A 47 5.42 2.38 -16.16
CA GLU A 47 5.95 2.10 -14.81
C GLU A 47 5.37 3.03 -13.73
N ARG A 48 4.63 4.07 -14.14
CA ARG A 48 3.97 5.03 -13.24
C ARG A 48 2.47 5.05 -13.46
N THR A 49 1.72 5.23 -12.38
CA THR A 49 0.26 5.35 -12.41
C THR A 49 -0.26 6.38 -11.41
N VAL A 50 -1.47 6.88 -11.66
CA VAL A 50 -2.15 7.81 -10.77
C VAL A 50 -3.15 7.05 -9.91
N VAL A 51 -3.04 7.19 -8.59
CA VAL A 51 -3.91 6.50 -7.63
C VAL A 51 -4.63 7.51 -6.75
N ASN A 52 -5.93 7.36 -6.58
CA ASN A 52 -6.73 8.22 -5.70
C ASN A 52 -6.39 7.95 -4.22
N HIS A 53 -6.40 8.99 -3.37
CA HIS A 53 -6.20 8.86 -1.92
C HIS A 53 -7.15 7.86 -1.23
N LYS A 54 -8.33 7.60 -1.82
CA LYS A 54 -9.32 6.64 -1.32
C LYS A 54 -9.02 5.18 -1.71
N ASN A 55 -8.08 4.94 -2.63
CA ASN A 55 -7.90 3.65 -3.31
C ASN A 55 -6.54 2.98 -3.01
N TYR A 56 -5.87 3.37 -1.92
CA TYR A 56 -4.64 2.72 -1.49
C TYR A 56 -4.52 2.68 0.03
N GLN A 57 -3.59 1.85 0.52
CA GLN A 57 -3.17 1.81 1.91
C GLN A 57 -1.66 2.03 2.00
N VAL A 58 -1.21 2.86 2.94
CA VAL A 58 0.23 3.08 3.19
C VAL A 58 0.79 1.89 3.95
N VAL A 59 1.84 1.28 3.40
CA VAL A 59 2.62 0.23 4.06
C VAL A 59 3.55 0.92 5.05
N SER A 60 3.08 1.09 6.29
CA SER A 60 3.91 1.60 7.38
C SER A 60 4.41 0.44 8.24
N GLU A 61 5.67 0.48 8.67
CA GLU A 61 6.23 -0.48 9.63
C GLU A 61 5.42 -0.54 10.95
N ASN A 62 4.61 0.47 11.26
CA ASN A 62 3.68 0.45 12.39
C ASN A 62 2.58 -0.63 12.28
N PHE A 63 2.31 -1.16 11.09
CA PHE A 63 1.46 -2.35 10.90
C PHE A 63 2.20 -3.67 11.13
N LEU A 64 3.53 -3.66 11.08
CA LEU A 64 4.40 -4.80 11.34
C LEU A 64 4.81 -4.81 12.82
N GLY A 65 3.84 -5.06 13.70
CA GLY A 65 4.11 -5.58 15.04
C GLY A 65 4.69 -4.59 16.05
N LYS A 66 3.86 -3.71 16.61
CA LYS A 66 4.01 -3.38 18.03
C LYS A 66 3.31 -4.45 18.85
N SER A 67 4.12 -5.26 19.54
CA SER A 67 3.82 -6.13 20.70
C SER A 67 2.42 -5.98 21.33
N SER A 68 1.40 -6.45 20.63
CA SER A 68 0.04 -6.59 21.10
C SER A 68 -0.46 -7.90 20.52
N SER A 69 -1.02 -8.75 21.37
CA SER A 69 -1.38 -10.15 21.12
C SER A 69 -2.24 -10.40 19.87
N ASN A 70 -2.78 -9.33 19.27
CA ASN A 70 -3.59 -9.35 18.06
C ASN A 70 -2.77 -9.33 16.74
N GLY A 71 -1.50 -8.93 16.75
CA GLY A 71 -0.67 -8.86 15.53
C GLY A 71 -0.22 -10.23 14.99
N ILE A 72 -0.09 -11.23 15.86
CA ILE A 72 0.31 -12.59 15.50
C ILE A 72 -0.79 -13.29 14.69
N ARG A 73 -2.07 -12.95 14.94
CA ARG A 73 -3.23 -13.51 14.21
C ARG A 73 -3.21 -13.17 12.72
N MET A 74 -2.77 -11.96 12.36
CA MET A 74 -2.81 -11.48 10.97
C MET A 74 -1.68 -12.07 10.10
N MET A 75 -0.50 -12.33 10.70
CA MET A 75 0.60 -13.05 10.03
C MET A 75 0.27 -14.52 9.78
N GLN A 76 -0.48 -15.16 10.69
CA GLN A 76 -0.96 -16.53 10.47
C GLN A 76 -2.00 -16.60 9.35
N GLU A 77 -2.93 -15.65 9.24
CA GLU A 77 -3.92 -15.59 8.14
C GLU A 77 -3.28 -15.37 6.77
N LEU A 78 -2.23 -14.54 6.68
CA LEU A 78 -1.51 -14.35 5.42
C LEU A 78 -0.77 -15.62 4.98
N LEU A 79 -0.18 -16.39 5.91
CA LEU A 79 0.53 -17.63 5.58
C LEU A 79 -0.39 -18.74 5.03
N ILE A 80 -1.68 -18.73 5.37
CA ILE A 80 -2.67 -19.68 4.82
C ILE A 80 -3.01 -19.39 3.35
N TYR A 81 -2.86 -18.14 2.90
CA TYR A 81 -3.06 -17.79 1.49
C TYR A 81 -1.88 -18.16 0.60
N PHE A 82 -0.72 -18.46 1.17
CA PHE A 82 0.51 -18.82 0.45
C PHE A 82 0.88 -20.32 0.54
N ASN A 83 0.00 -21.18 1.05
CA ASN A 83 0.13 -22.65 1.00
C ASN A 83 -1.05 -23.30 0.28
#